data_AF-A0A255QLY4-F1
#
_entry.id   AF-A0A255QLY4-F1
#
_cell.length_a   1.000
_cell.length_b   1.000
_cell.length_c   1.000
_cell.angle_alpha   90.00
_cell.angle_beta   90.00
_cell.angle_gamma   90.00
#
_symmetry.space_group_name_H-M   'P 1'
#
loop_
_entity.id
_entity.type
_entity.pdbx_description
1 polymer ?
#
loop_
_entity_poly.entity_id
_entity_poly.type
_entity_poly.pdbx_seq_one_letter_code
_entity_poly.pdbx_strand_id
1 'polypeptide(L)'
;MDESLRTIGIPPALLIAGVMFLAILTIASGVGMLMGTKWGWWLAAFYYVYSIFRNCSALLAIVAMADQLEGGTRGPDYYMIKHGGRIVVHLLLLMYFFKGNVLEFFGHETLSKLKAVGILVGICIAIMAATSAISMISA
;
A
#
# COMPACT_ATOMS: atom_id res chain seq x y z
N MET A 1 -23.13 -5.50 -3.49
CA MET A 1 -21.76 -4.94 -3.52
C MET A 1 -21.66 -3.83 -4.55
N ASP A 2 -22.06 -4.05 -5.81
CA ASP A 2 -22.05 -3.00 -6.84
C ASP A 2 -22.91 -1.78 -6.50
N GLU A 3 -24.08 -2.00 -5.90
CA GLU A 3 -25.00 -0.93 -5.49
C GLU A 3 -24.44 -0.09 -4.32
N SER A 4 -23.77 -0.74 -3.36
CA SER A 4 -23.10 -0.11 -2.22
C SER A 4 -21.84 0.67 -2.61
N LEU A 5 -21.10 0.20 -3.64
CA LEU A 5 -19.91 0.87 -4.16
C LEU A 5 -20.27 2.11 -4.99
N ARG A 6 -21.36 2.03 -5.76
CA ARG A 6 -21.89 3.18 -6.52
C ARG A 6 -22.43 4.28 -5.60
N THR A 7 -23.04 3.93 -4.47
CA THR A 7 -23.56 4.90 -3.50
C THR A 7 -22.47 5.68 -2.77
N ILE A 8 -21.25 5.14 -2.67
CA ILE A 8 -20.07 5.87 -2.15
C ILE A 8 -19.24 6.54 -3.26
N GLY A 9 -19.78 6.63 -4.49
CA GLY A 9 -19.13 7.32 -5.61
C GLY A 9 -17.91 6.62 -6.20
N ILE A 10 -17.65 5.36 -5.84
CA ILE A 10 -16.49 4.60 -6.35
C ILE A 10 -16.95 3.66 -7.47
N PRO A 11 -16.51 3.88 -8.73
CA PRO A 11 -16.82 2.96 -9.82
C PRO A 11 -16.23 1.56 -9.51
N PRO A 12 -17.03 0.47 -9.49
CA PRO A 12 -16.54 -0.88 -9.24
C PRO A 12 -15.37 -1.29 -10.16
N ALA A 13 -15.39 -0.80 -11.41
CA ALA A 13 -14.32 -0.99 -12.37
C ALA A 13 -12.95 -0.44 -11.90
N LEU A 14 -12.94 0.70 -11.19
CA LEU A 14 -11.72 1.30 -10.66
C LEU A 14 -11.10 0.43 -9.56
N LEU A 15 -11.95 -0.16 -8.71
CA LEU A 15 -11.52 -1.07 -7.66
C LEU A 15 -10.92 -2.36 -8.24
N ILE A 16 -11.57 -2.94 -9.26
CA ILE A 16 -11.05 -4.11 -9.96
C ILE A 16 -9.71 -3.79 -10.64
N ALA A 17 -9.64 -2.67 -11.37
CA ALA A 17 -8.42 -2.24 -12.03
C ALA A 17 -7.27 -2.04 -11.04
N GLY A 18 -7.53 -1.41 -9.89
CA GLY A 18 -6.55 -1.22 -8.83
C GLY A 18 -6.05 -2.54 -8.22
N VAL A 19 -6.95 -3.49 -7.97
CA VAL A 19 -6.56 -4.83 -7.46
C VAL A 19 -5.72 -5.58 -8.49
N MET A 20 -6.12 -5.58 -9.76
CA MET A 20 -5.37 -6.21 -10.84
C MET A 20 -3.99 -5.58 -11.03
N PHE A 21 -3.90 -4.25 -10.98
CA PHE A 21 -2.64 -3.54 -11.04
C PHE A 21 -1.69 -3.96 -9.91
N LEU A 22 -2.18 -4.01 -8.66
CA LEU A 22 -1.38 -4.45 -7.52
C LEU A 22 -0.96 -5.92 -7.61
N ALA A 23 -1.81 -6.79 -8.16
CA ALA A 23 -1.46 -8.19 -8.39
C ALA A 23 -0.31 -8.34 -9.40
N ILE A 24 -0.41 -7.65 -10.55
CA ILE A 24 0.62 -7.63 -11.58
C ILE A 24 1.92 -7.04 -11.02
N LEU A 25 1.83 -5.92 -10.32
CA LEU A 25 2.96 -5.27 -9.65
C LEU A 25 3.68 -6.22 -8.68
N THR A 26 2.92 -7.01 -7.91
CA THR A 26 3.47 -7.99 -6.96
C THR A 26 4.19 -9.12 -7.68
N ILE A 27 3.61 -9.65 -8.76
CA ILE A 27 4.23 -10.71 -9.58
C ILE A 27 5.51 -10.19 -10.24
N ALA A 28 5.45 -9.02 -10.87
CA ALA A 28 6.59 -8.38 -11.52
C ALA A 28 7.72 -8.13 -10.51
N SER A 29 7.38 -7.60 -9.33
CA SER A 29 8.33 -7.44 -8.23
C SER A 29 8.97 -8.77 -7.82
N GLY A 30 8.18 -9.84 -7.68
CA GLY A 30 8.67 -11.19 -7.40
C GLY A 30 9.71 -11.67 -8.42
N VAL A 31 9.40 -11.55 -9.71
CA VAL A 31 10.31 -11.91 -10.80
C VAL A 31 11.59 -11.08 -10.73
N GLY A 32 11.46 -9.75 -10.58
CA GLY A 32 12.62 -8.86 -10.50
C GLY A 32 13.51 -9.14 -9.29
N MET A 33 12.91 -9.55 -8.16
CA MET A 33 13.63 -9.97 -6.97
C MET A 33 14.42 -11.26 -7.17
N LEU A 34 13.81 -12.27 -7.81
CA LEU A 34 14.48 -13.54 -8.14
C LEU A 34 15.67 -13.34 -9.08
N MET A 35 15.59 -12.33 -9.96
CA MET A 35 16.67 -11.97 -10.88
C MET A 35 17.71 -11.03 -10.27
N GLY A 36 17.58 -10.60 -9.01
CA GLY A 36 18.52 -9.65 -8.37
C GLY A 36 18.54 -8.27 -9.02
N THR A 37 17.44 -7.85 -9.65
CA THR A 37 17.40 -6.61 -10.44
C THR A 37 17.04 -5.38 -9.61
N LYS A 38 17.66 -4.24 -9.93
CA LYS A 38 17.34 -2.93 -9.32
C LYS A 38 15.86 -2.57 -9.38
N TRP A 39 15.22 -2.79 -10.53
CA TRP A 39 13.81 -2.47 -10.69
C TRP A 39 12.91 -3.35 -9.82
N GLY A 40 13.25 -4.64 -9.64
CA GLY A 40 12.54 -5.56 -8.74
C GLY A 40 12.53 -5.06 -7.30
N TRP A 41 13.67 -4.52 -6.84
CA TRP A 41 13.77 -3.89 -5.52
C TRP A 41 12.88 -2.66 -5.39
N TRP A 42 12.87 -1.76 -6.38
CA TRP A 42 12.01 -0.56 -6.35
C TRP A 42 10.52 -0.90 -6.32
N LEU A 43 10.08 -1.87 -7.13
CA LEU A 43 8.68 -2.30 -7.13
C LEU A 43 8.27 -2.95 -5.81
N ALA A 44 9.15 -3.77 -5.21
CA ALA A 44 8.91 -4.39 -3.91
C ALA A 44 8.82 -3.33 -2.81
N ALA A 45 9.81 -2.42 -2.76
CA ALA A 45 9.86 -1.36 -1.77
C ALA A 45 8.64 -0.43 -1.89
N PHE A 46 8.25 -0.08 -3.11
CA PHE A 46 7.01 0.67 -3.39
C PHE A 46 5.78 -0.08 -2.90
N TYR A 47 5.65 -1.38 -3.19
CA TYR A 47 4.54 -2.18 -2.70
C TYR A 47 4.42 -2.15 -1.17
N TYR A 48 5.54 -2.31 -0.44
CA TYR A 48 5.53 -2.28 1.02
C TYR A 48 5.12 -0.90 1.56
N VAL A 49 5.69 0.19 1.02
CA VAL A 49 5.34 1.57 1.44
C VAL A 49 3.87 1.87 1.13
N TYR A 50 3.41 1.55 -0.08
CA TYR A 50 2.02 1.74 -0.47
C TYR A 50 1.07 0.94 0.42
N SER A 51 1.41 -0.31 0.76
CA SER A 51 0.60 -1.14 1.65
C SER A 51 0.55 -0.56 3.07
N ILE A 52 1.64 0.02 3.58
CA ILE A 52 1.62 0.73 4.87
C ILE A 52 0.62 1.90 4.81
N PHE A 53 0.72 2.77 3.81
CA PHE A 53 -0.19 3.92 3.64
C PHE A 53 -1.65 3.47 3.53
N ARG A 54 -1.92 2.44 2.72
CA ARG A 54 -3.26 1.86 2.57
C ARG A 54 -3.81 1.31 3.89
N ASN A 55 -3.00 0.60 4.68
CA ASN A 55 -3.46 0.07 5.97
C ASN A 55 -3.61 1.18 7.02
N CYS A 56 -2.77 2.23 7.01
CA CYS A 56 -2.96 3.40 7.86
C CYS A 56 -4.27 4.13 7.52
N SER A 57 -4.55 4.34 6.23
CA SER A 57 -5.82 4.90 5.77
C SER A 57 -7.01 4.05 6.23
N ALA A 58 -6.91 2.72 6.15
CA ALA A 58 -7.93 1.81 6.68
C ALA A 58 -8.12 1.95 8.20
N LEU A 59 -7.05 2.10 8.98
CA LEU A 59 -7.15 2.35 10.43
C LEU A 59 -7.87 3.67 10.73
N LEU A 60 -7.54 4.74 10.02
CA LEU A 60 -8.23 6.04 10.18
C LEU A 60 -9.72 5.91 9.85
N ALA A 61 -10.07 5.17 8.79
CA ALA A 61 -11.46 4.91 8.43
C ALA A 61 -12.21 4.10 9.51
N ILE A 62 -11.56 3.10 10.11
CA ILE A 62 -12.14 2.31 11.22
C ILE A 62 -12.43 3.21 12.42
N VAL A 63 -11.51 4.10 12.78
CA VAL A 63 -11.72 5.05 13.88
C VAL A 63 -12.87 6.01 13.56
N ALA A 64 -12.93 6.53 12.33
CA ALA A 64 -13.97 7.47 11.92
C ALA A 64 -15.37 6.84 11.79
N MET A 65 -15.45 5.52 11.60
CA MET A 65 -16.70 4.78 11.37
C MET A 65 -16.95 3.72 12.44
N ALA A 66 -16.37 3.88 13.63
CA ALA A 66 -16.41 2.88 14.70
C ALA A 66 -17.86 2.50 15.07
N ASP A 67 -18.73 3.49 15.26
CA ASP A 67 -20.15 3.30 15.62
C ASP A 67 -20.92 2.47 14.57
N GLN A 68 -20.55 2.59 13.29
CA GLN A 68 -21.18 1.82 12.21
C GLN A 68 -20.67 0.37 12.14
N LEU A 69 -19.47 0.11 12.67
CA LEU A 69 -18.84 -1.20 12.69
C LEU A 69 -19.28 -2.06 13.88
N GLU A 70 -19.75 -1.46 14.97
CA GLU A 70 -20.25 -2.20 16.15
C GLU A 70 -21.47 -3.09 15.83
N GLY A 71 -22.30 -2.72 14.86
CA GLY A 71 -23.42 -3.53 14.37
C GLY A 71 -23.05 -4.62 13.34
N GLY A 72 -21.77 -4.73 12.96
CA GLY A 72 -21.30 -5.64 11.93
C GLY A 72 -21.00 -7.06 12.43
N THR A 73 -20.65 -7.98 11.50
CA THR A 73 -20.28 -9.37 11.82
C THR A 73 -19.00 -9.48 12.67
N ARG A 74 -18.15 -8.45 12.65
CA ARG A 74 -16.92 -8.35 13.44
C ARG A 74 -16.77 -6.91 13.93
N GLY A 75 -16.41 -6.73 15.20
CA GLY A 75 -16.22 -5.41 15.80
C GLY A 75 -14.97 -4.66 15.33
N PRO A 76 -14.85 -3.37 15.66
CA PRO A 76 -13.74 -2.50 15.23
C PRO A 76 -12.36 -3.03 15.67
N ASP A 77 -12.26 -3.65 16.85
CA ASP A 77 -11.01 -4.22 17.39
C ASP A 77 -10.37 -5.25 16.45
N TYR A 78 -11.19 -6.11 15.83
CA TYR A 78 -10.72 -7.11 14.89
C TYR A 78 -10.01 -6.45 13.70
N TYR A 79 -10.60 -5.39 13.15
CA TYR A 79 -10.04 -4.68 12.01
C TYR A 79 -8.81 -3.85 12.40
N MET A 80 -8.80 -3.26 13.60
CA MET A 80 -7.62 -2.58 14.14
C MET A 80 -6.42 -3.53 14.23
N ILE A 81 -6.61 -4.71 14.83
CA ILE A 81 -5.53 -5.72 14.95
C ILE A 81 -5.09 -6.18 13.55
N LYS A 82 -6.02 -6.46 12.65
CA LYS A 82 -5.73 -6.90 11.28
C LYS A 82 -4.88 -5.89 10.51
N HIS A 83 -5.25 -4.62 10.52
CA HIS A 83 -4.53 -3.58 9.78
C HIS A 83 -3.25 -3.14 10.49
N GLY A 84 -3.26 -3.03 11.81
CA GLY A 84 -2.07 -2.76 12.63
C GLY A 84 -0.99 -3.84 12.47
N GLY A 85 -1.37 -5.11 12.58
CA GLY A 85 -0.44 -6.23 12.38
C GLY A 85 0.15 -6.25 10.97
N ARG A 86 -0.66 -5.93 9.93
CA ARG A 86 -0.16 -5.78 8.57
C ARG A 86 0.87 -4.65 8.47
N ILE A 87 0.61 -3.48 9.04
CA ILE A 87 1.58 -2.36 9.03
C ILE A 87 2.91 -2.80 9.63
N VAL A 88 2.89 -3.45 10.80
CA VAL A 88 4.10 -3.94 11.46
C VAL A 88 4.89 -4.90 10.55
N VAL A 89 4.23 -5.89 9.95
CA VAL A 89 4.88 -6.83 9.03
C VAL A 89 5.49 -6.12 7.82
N HIS A 90 4.77 -5.17 7.21
CA HIS A 90 5.27 -4.45 6.03
C HIS A 90 6.42 -3.51 6.40
N LEU A 91 6.41 -2.90 7.59
CA LEU A 91 7.53 -2.11 8.11
C LEU A 91 8.78 -2.96 8.33
N LEU A 92 8.64 -4.15 8.92
CA LEU A 92 9.76 -5.07 9.12
C LEU A 92 10.38 -5.52 7.78
N LEU A 93 9.54 -5.85 6.80
CA LEU A 93 9.99 -6.20 5.45
C LEU A 93 10.66 -5.03 4.75
N LEU A 94 10.10 -3.82 4.86
CA LEU A 94 10.72 -2.62 4.30
C LEU A 94 12.09 -2.37 4.95
N MET A 95 12.22 -2.47 6.27
CA MET A 95 13.50 -2.33 6.97
C MET A 95 14.52 -3.38 6.52
N TYR A 96 14.08 -4.61 6.25
CA TYR A 96 14.93 -5.65 5.67
C TYR A 96 15.47 -5.25 4.29
N PHE A 97 14.64 -4.66 3.43
CA PHE A 97 15.05 -4.18 2.10
C PHE A 97 16.15 -3.13 2.12
N PHE A 98 16.28 -2.40 3.22
CA PHE A 98 17.31 -1.38 3.42
C PHE A 98 18.56 -1.88 4.18
N LYS A 99 18.68 -3.19 4.44
CA LYS A 99 19.93 -3.77 4.96
C LYS A 99 21.03 -3.73 3.88
N GLY A 100 22.28 -3.53 4.31
CA GLY A 100 23.42 -3.35 3.40
C GLY A 100 23.61 -4.51 2.42
N ASN A 101 23.58 -5.74 2.93
CA ASN A 101 23.70 -6.96 2.12
C ASN A 101 22.55 -7.13 1.10
N VAL A 102 21.34 -6.67 1.43
CA VAL A 102 20.20 -6.71 0.51
C VAL A 102 20.36 -5.65 -0.58
N LEU A 103 20.76 -4.43 -0.21
CA LEU A 103 21.05 -3.37 -1.18
C LEU A 103 22.19 -3.76 -2.11
N GLU A 104 23.24 -4.41 -1.60
CA GLU A 104 24.36 -4.94 -2.38
C GLU A 104 23.90 -5.98 -3.40
N PHE A 105 23.08 -6.96 -2.99
CA PHE A 105 22.50 -7.96 -3.89
C PHE A 105 21.76 -7.33 -5.08
N PHE A 106 21.06 -6.21 -4.85
CA PHE A 106 20.34 -5.49 -5.90
C PHE A 106 21.19 -4.41 -6.61
N GLY A 107 22.47 -4.25 -6.26
CA GLY A 107 23.37 -3.25 -6.86
C GLY A 107 23.06 -1.79 -6.46
N HIS A 108 22.60 -1.59 -5.22
CA HIS A 108 22.23 -0.31 -4.60
C HIS A 108 23.17 0.14 -3.47
N GLU A 109 24.45 -0.27 -3.51
CA GLU A 109 25.45 0.01 -2.47
C GLU A 109 25.60 1.51 -2.14
N THR A 110 25.47 2.38 -3.13
CA THR A 110 25.61 3.84 -2.99
C THR A 110 24.29 4.57 -2.77
N LEU A 111 23.17 3.85 -2.70
CA LEU A 111 21.85 4.44 -2.58
C LEU A 111 21.65 5.02 -1.17
N SER A 112 21.44 6.33 -1.10
CA SER A 112 21.05 6.97 0.16
C SER A 112 19.66 6.49 0.58
N LYS A 113 19.58 5.81 1.72
CA LYS A 113 18.33 5.27 2.29
C LYS A 113 17.25 6.35 2.43
N LEU A 114 17.64 7.53 2.90
CA LEU A 114 16.71 8.65 3.07
C LEU A 114 16.15 9.15 1.74
N LYS A 115 16.99 9.25 0.69
CA LYS A 115 16.53 9.62 -0.65
C LYS A 115 15.54 8.60 -1.20
N ALA A 116 15.83 7.31 -1.04
CA ALA A 116 14.96 6.24 -1.51
C ALA A 116 13.61 6.26 -0.77
N VAL A 117 13.61 6.39 0.56
CA VAL A 117 12.37 6.55 1.34
C VAL A 117 11.59 7.80 0.88
N GLY A 118 12.28 8.93 0.66
CA GLY A 118 11.65 10.16 0.17
C GLY A 118 10.97 9.98 -1.18
N ILE A 119 11.60 9.28 -2.13
CA ILE A 119 11.00 8.96 -3.44
C ILE A 119 9.75 8.09 -3.25
N LEU A 120 9.85 7.00 -2.49
CA LEU A 120 8.74 6.05 -2.29
C LEU A 120 7.54 6.72 -1.60
N VAL A 121 7.79 7.51 -0.56
CA VAL A 121 6.76 8.29 0.15
C VAL A 121 6.16 9.34 -0.78
N GLY A 122 6.98 10.07 -1.54
CA GLY A 122 6.53 11.06 -2.51
C GLY A 122 5.58 10.48 -3.55
N ILE A 123 5.88 9.30 -4.10
CA ILE A 123 4.99 8.59 -5.03
C ILE A 123 3.67 8.23 -4.35
N CYS A 124 3.69 7.71 -3.12
CA CYS A 124 2.46 7.34 -2.40
C CYS A 124 1.58 8.55 -2.09
N ILE A 125 2.18 9.69 -1.71
CA ILE A 125 1.46 10.95 -1.48
C ILE A 125 0.83 11.43 -2.79
N ALA A 126 1.56 11.39 -3.91
CA ALA A 126 1.04 11.78 -5.22
C ALA A 126 -0.16 10.91 -5.64
N ILE A 127 -0.08 9.59 -5.42
CA ILE A 127 -1.19 8.66 -5.67
C ILE A 127 -2.39 9.03 -4.80
N MET A 128 -2.19 9.24 -3.49
CA MET A 128 -3.27 9.63 -2.59
C MET A 128 -3.95 10.93 -3.04
N ALA A 129 -3.16 11.97 -3.33
CA ALA A 129 -3.67 13.25 -3.78
C ALA A 129 -4.47 13.12 -5.09
N ALA A 130 -3.98 12.32 -6.05
CA ALA A 130 -4.70 12.04 -7.29
C ALA A 130 -6.03 11.32 -7.04
N THR A 131 -6.05 10.30 -6.18
CA THR A 131 -7.29 9.59 -5.84
C THR A 131 -8.29 10.49 -5.11
N SER A 132 -7.83 11.35 -4.20
CA SER A 132 -8.69 12.32 -3.52
C SER A 132 -9.26 13.34 -4.50
N ALA A 133 -8.46 13.86 -5.44
CA ALA A 133 -8.93 14.79 -6.46
C ALA A 133 -9.99 14.14 -7.38
N ILE A 134 -9.77 12.89 -7.81
CA ILE A 134 -10.76 12.15 -8.61
C ILE A 134 -12.07 11.97 -7.84
N SER A 135 -12.00 11.65 -6.54
CA SER A 135 -13.20 11.50 -5.71
C SER A 135 -13.99 12.80 -5.57
N MET A 136 -13.31 13.95 -5.49
CA MET A 136 -13.98 15.27 -5.41
C MET A 136 -14.67 15.67 -6.71
N ILE A 137 -14.16 15.23 -7.87
CA ILE A 137 -14.77 15.51 -9.18
C ILE A 137 -15.95 14.57 -9.46
N SER A 138 -15.94 13.38 -8.86
CA SER A 138 -16.95 12.33 -9.08
C SER A 138 -18.11 12.36 -8.08
N ALA A 139 -18.01 13.18 -7.03
CA ALA A 139 -19.03 13.42 -6.02
C ALA A 139 -19.93 14.60 -6.43
#